data_AF-A0A496T8D8-F1
#
_entry.id   AF-A0A496T8D8-F1
#
_cell.length_a   1.000
_cell.length_b   1.000
_cell.length_c   1.000
_cell.angle_alpha   90.00
_cell.angle_beta   90.00
_cell.angle_gamma   90.00
#
_symmetry.space_group_name_H-M   'P 1'
#
loop_
_entity.id
_entity.type
_entity.pdbx_description
1 polymer ?
#
loop_
_entity_poly.entity_id
_entity_poly.type
_entity_poly.pdbx_seq_one_letter_code
_entity_poly.pdbx_strand_id
1 'polypeptide(L)'
;MLGLALGSLVMNHLLNKIRSGERTFIYLEALILLFALILPALLNGFASGPFAELPLTTSQILFSFLILNAGMLTGAGFPLASHLYLRHKDEIGRAAGLVDSFDHLGACLGGFLTGTLLVPVLGTVQSVYFIALLNAGGIFLWIVNLIFPRKY
;
A
#
# COMPACT_ATOMS: atom_id res chain seq x y z
N MET A 1 -0.60 2.69 -12.94
CA MET A 1 0.84 2.91 -13.21
C MET A 1 1.30 4.33 -12.86
N LEU A 2 0.62 5.40 -13.33
CA LEU A 2 1.03 6.79 -13.03
C LEU A 2 1.16 7.06 -11.52
N GLY A 3 0.19 6.63 -10.71
CA GLY A 3 0.26 6.75 -9.24
C GLY A 3 1.48 6.05 -8.65
N LEU A 4 1.73 4.78 -9.03
CA LEU A 4 2.89 4.02 -8.56
C LEU A 4 4.21 4.73 -8.88
N ALA A 5 4.34 5.24 -10.11
CA ALA A 5 5.51 6.00 -10.54
C ALA A 5 5.70 7.27 -9.71
N LEU A 6 4.64 8.06 -9.50
CA LEU A 6 4.71 9.27 -8.67
C LEU A 6 5.06 8.94 -7.20
N GLY A 7 4.45 7.91 -6.63
CA GLY A 7 4.75 7.44 -5.27
C GLY A 7 6.20 7.05 -5.09
N SER A 8 6.72 6.25 -6.03
CA SER A 8 8.11 5.81 -6.04
C SER A 8 9.07 6.98 -6.22
N LEU A 9 8.78 7.90 -7.15
CA LEU A 9 9.58 9.11 -7.36
C LEU A 9 9.63 9.96 -6.09
N VAL A 10 8.47 10.26 -5.49
CA VAL A 10 8.40 11.06 -4.26
C VAL A 10 9.19 10.39 -3.14
N MET A 11 9.01 9.08 -2.91
CA MET A 11 9.75 8.37 -1.88
C MET A 11 11.27 8.40 -2.12
N ASN A 12 11.74 8.15 -3.35
CA ASN A 12 13.16 8.23 -3.69
C ASN A 12 13.78 9.59 -3.34
N HIS A 13 13.07 10.69 -3.55
CA HIS A 13 13.54 12.03 -3.15
C HIS A 13 13.54 12.23 -1.62
N LEU A 14 12.64 11.56 -0.91
CA LEU A 14 12.55 11.61 0.54
C LEU A 14 13.56 10.71 1.25
N LEU A 15 14.07 9.65 0.61
CA LEU A 15 15.06 8.72 1.17
C LEU A 15 16.26 9.44 1.80
N ASN A 16 16.81 10.44 1.12
CA ASN A 16 17.96 11.21 1.61
C ASN A 16 17.66 12.03 2.89
N LYS A 17 16.38 12.24 3.21
CA LYS A 17 15.91 13.02 4.36
C LYS A 17 15.40 12.14 5.50
N ILE A 18 15.25 10.83 5.29
CA ILE A 18 14.68 9.90 6.26
C ILE A 18 15.72 9.58 7.33
N ARG A 19 15.37 9.86 8.60
CA ARG A 19 16.23 9.56 9.77
C ARG A 19 16.07 8.14 10.31
N SER A 20 14.87 7.57 10.22
CA SER A 20 14.56 6.18 10.60
C SER A 20 13.61 5.59 9.58
N GLY A 21 14.16 4.73 8.72
CA GLY A 21 13.37 4.07 7.67
C GLY A 21 12.26 3.21 8.25
N GLU A 22 12.49 2.59 9.41
CA GLU A 22 11.55 1.68 10.07
C GLU A 22 10.30 2.43 10.53
N ARG A 23 10.49 3.61 11.16
CA ARG A 23 9.37 4.49 11.53
C ARG A 23 8.65 5.01 10.31
N THR A 24 9.38 5.44 9.28
CA THR A 24 8.76 5.91 8.03
C THR A 24 7.96 4.80 7.35
N PHE A 25 8.41 3.55 7.40
CA PHE A 25 7.69 2.41 6.87
C PHE A 25 6.39 2.17 7.63
N ILE A 26 6.42 2.21 8.96
CA ILE A 26 5.21 2.13 9.80
C ILE A 26 4.23 3.27 9.46
N TYR A 27 4.70 4.50 9.29
CA TYR A 27 3.83 5.62 8.93
C TYR A 27 3.20 5.46 7.54
N LEU A 28 3.96 4.95 6.57
CA LEU A 28 3.46 4.67 5.23
C LEU A 28 2.36 3.59 5.27
N GLU A 29 2.62 2.48 5.94
CA GLU A 29 1.63 1.40 6.09
C GLU A 29 0.39 1.87 6.87
N ALA A 30 0.57 2.68 7.91
CA ALA A 30 -0.55 3.28 8.64
C ALA A 30 -1.40 4.21 7.74
N LEU A 31 -0.78 4.94 6.82
CA LEU A 31 -1.49 5.78 5.85
C LEU A 31 -2.25 4.93 4.82
N ILE A 32 -1.65 3.82 4.35
CA ILE A 32 -2.32 2.85 3.48
C ILE A 32 -3.51 2.19 4.22
N LEU A 33 -3.33 1.82 5.49
CA LEU A 33 -4.39 1.27 6.33
C LEU A 33 -5.53 2.27 6.51
N LEU A 34 -5.22 3.53 6.84
CA LEU A 34 -6.24 4.58 6.97
C LEU A 34 -7.00 4.78 5.66
N PHE A 35 -6.28 4.83 4.53
CA PHE A 35 -6.88 4.91 3.21
C PHE A 35 -7.81 3.72 2.93
N ALA A 36 -7.37 2.50 3.25
CA ALA A 36 -8.17 1.28 3.11
C ALA A 36 -9.44 1.31 3.99
N LEU A 37 -9.38 1.86 5.21
CA LEU A 37 -10.55 1.99 6.08
C LEU A 37 -11.57 3.03 5.60
N ILE A 38 -11.11 4.07 4.91
CA ILE A 38 -11.97 5.10 4.30
C ILE A 38 -12.59 4.60 2.98
N LEU A 39 -11.91 3.67 2.28
CA LEU A 39 -12.29 3.20 0.96
C LEU A 39 -13.74 2.68 0.86
N PRO A 40 -14.27 1.86 1.80
CA PRO A 40 -15.67 1.41 1.74
C PRO A 40 -16.68 2.56 1.74
N ALA A 41 -16.43 3.62 2.53
CA ALA A 41 -17.31 4.78 2.56
C ALA A 41 -17.30 5.52 1.22
N LEU A 42 -16.11 5.70 0.63
CA LEU A 42 -15.97 6.31 -0.69
C LEU A 42 -16.65 5.47 -1.77
N LEU A 43 -16.44 4.15 -1.79
CA LEU A 43 -17.06 3.24 -2.75
C LEU A 43 -18.59 3.24 -2.64
N ASN A 44 -19.15 3.26 -1.43
CA ASN A 44 -20.59 3.42 -1.24
C ASN A 44 -21.08 4.79 -1.74
N GLY A 45 -20.29 5.84 -1.52
CA GLY A 45 -20.54 7.17 -2.07
C GLY A 45 -20.66 7.18 -3.60
N PHE A 46 -19.81 6.41 -4.30
CA PHE A 46 -19.86 6.23 -5.75
C PHE A 46 -20.99 5.32 -6.21
N ALA A 47 -21.34 4.29 -5.42
CA ALA A 47 -22.35 3.30 -5.82
C ALA A 47 -23.79 3.81 -5.65
N SER A 48 -24.06 4.52 -4.56
CA SER A 48 -25.44 4.93 -4.18
C SER A 48 -25.52 6.23 -3.37
N GLY A 49 -24.38 6.90 -3.16
CA GLY A 49 -24.32 8.13 -2.38
C GLY A 49 -24.17 9.39 -3.24
N PRO A 50 -23.65 10.49 -2.67
CA PRO A 50 -23.66 11.79 -3.33
C PRO A 50 -22.81 11.85 -4.61
N PHE A 51 -21.85 10.93 -4.78
CA PHE A 51 -21.02 10.86 -6.00
C PHE A 51 -21.74 10.14 -7.15
N ALA A 52 -22.79 9.38 -6.87
CA ALA A 52 -23.62 8.72 -7.88
C ALA A 52 -24.54 9.72 -8.62
N GLU A 53 -24.93 10.82 -7.95
CA GLU A 53 -25.78 11.87 -8.53
C GLU A 53 -25.01 12.89 -9.39
N LEU A 54 -23.67 12.85 -9.34
CA LEU A 54 -22.83 13.73 -10.13
C LEU A 54 -22.87 13.38 -11.62
N PRO A 55 -22.58 14.36 -12.51
CA PRO A 55 -22.35 14.05 -13.92
C PRO A 55 -21.29 12.95 -14.07
N LEU A 56 -21.53 12.01 -14.99
CA LEU A 56 -20.68 10.84 -15.21
C LEU A 56 -19.19 11.23 -15.37
N THR A 57 -18.90 12.28 -16.12
CA THR A 57 -17.55 12.81 -16.34
C THR A 57 -16.88 13.22 -15.02
N THR A 58 -17.61 13.91 -14.13
CA THR A 58 -17.10 14.34 -12.84
C THR A 58 -16.83 13.15 -11.92
N SER A 59 -17.76 12.19 -11.88
CA SER A 59 -17.61 10.97 -11.08
C SER A 59 -16.39 10.14 -11.53
N GLN A 60 -16.18 10.00 -12.85
CA GLN A 60 -15.00 9.32 -13.42
C GLN A 60 -13.69 10.01 -13.07
N ILE A 61 -13.65 11.35 -13.12
CA ILE A 61 -12.47 12.13 -12.74
C ILE A 61 -12.14 11.90 -11.26
N LEU A 62 -13.14 12.01 -10.36
CA LEU A 62 -12.96 11.76 -8.93
C LEU A 62 -12.49 10.33 -8.64
N PHE A 63 -13.07 9.34 -9.31
CA PHE A 63 -12.64 7.94 -9.17
C PHE A 63 -11.21 7.72 -9.70
N SER A 64 -10.82 8.40 -10.77
CA SER A 64 -9.45 8.37 -11.29
C SER A 64 -8.46 8.97 -10.29
N PHE A 65 -8.82 10.07 -9.62
CA PHE A 65 -8.03 10.62 -8.51
C PHE A 65 -7.93 9.65 -7.34
N LEU A 66 -9.00 8.90 -7.02
CA LEU A 66 -8.96 7.86 -5.99
C LEU A 66 -7.93 6.77 -6.31
N ILE A 67 -7.97 6.23 -7.53
CA ILE A 67 -7.00 5.22 -7.99
C ILE A 67 -5.57 5.79 -8.04
N LEU A 68 -5.43 7.05 -8.47
CA LEU A 68 -4.15 7.74 -8.49
C LEU A 68 -3.52 7.78 -7.09
N ASN A 69 -4.29 8.19 -6.08
CA ASN A 69 -3.83 8.25 -4.68
C ASN A 69 -3.50 6.86 -4.15
N ALA A 70 -4.35 5.85 -4.42
CA ALA A 70 -4.06 4.46 -4.05
C ALA A 70 -2.71 4.00 -4.60
N GLY A 71 -2.46 4.26 -5.89
CA GLY A 71 -1.18 3.94 -6.54
C GLY A 71 -0.01 4.75 -5.97
N MET A 72 -0.20 6.02 -5.62
CA MET A 72 0.86 6.85 -5.04
C MET A 72 1.28 6.36 -3.66
N LEU A 73 0.33 5.95 -2.82
CA LEU A 73 0.63 5.39 -1.51
C LEU A 73 1.38 4.05 -1.62
N THR A 74 0.87 3.11 -2.44
CA THR A 74 1.51 1.79 -2.58
C THR A 74 2.84 1.87 -3.34
N GLY A 75 2.98 2.77 -4.30
CA GLY A 75 4.23 2.95 -5.06
C GLY A 75 5.40 3.48 -4.23
N ALA A 76 5.12 4.14 -3.12
CA ALA A 76 6.14 4.60 -2.18
C ALA A 76 6.77 3.45 -1.37
N GLY A 77 6.12 2.28 -1.30
CA GLY A 77 6.58 1.14 -0.50
C GLY A 77 7.90 0.54 -0.99
N PHE A 78 8.03 0.33 -2.31
CA PHE A 78 9.18 -0.35 -2.90
C PHE A 78 10.52 0.37 -2.64
N PRO A 79 10.69 1.69 -2.91
CA PRO A 79 11.95 2.36 -2.63
C PRO A 79 12.33 2.36 -1.15
N LEU A 80 11.34 2.51 -0.27
CA LEU A 80 11.54 2.52 1.17
C LEU A 80 11.95 1.14 1.70
N ALA A 81 11.25 0.08 1.28
CA ALA A 81 11.57 -1.30 1.63
C ALA A 81 12.96 -1.70 1.11
N SER A 82 13.27 -1.32 -0.13
CA SER A 82 14.59 -1.54 -0.73
C SER A 82 15.68 -0.86 0.11
N HIS A 83 15.51 0.41 0.47
CA HIS A 83 16.45 1.15 1.30
C HIS A 83 16.68 0.50 2.68
N LEU A 84 15.60 0.03 3.33
CA LEU A 84 15.66 -0.66 4.62
C LEU A 84 16.41 -2.00 4.54
N TYR A 85 16.14 -2.79 3.51
CA TYR A 85 16.78 -4.09 3.34
C TYR A 85 18.26 -3.95 2.97
N LEU A 86 18.62 -2.94 2.18
CA LEU A 86 20.00 -2.63 1.79
C LEU A 86 20.88 -2.27 2.98
N ARG A 87 20.32 -1.63 4.02
CA ARG A 87 21.06 -1.32 5.25
C ARG A 87 21.64 -2.55 5.95
N HIS A 88 21.13 -3.74 5.63
CA HIS A 88 21.51 -5.02 6.22
C HIS A 88 22.33 -5.91 5.27
N LYS A 89 22.65 -5.47 4.04
CA LYS A 89 23.33 -6.26 3.00
C LYS A 89 24.25 -5.40 2.13
N ASP A 90 25.42 -5.92 1.77
CA ASP A 90 26.39 -5.17 0.94
C ASP A 90 26.08 -5.19 -0.58
N GLU A 91 25.09 -5.96 -1.04
CA GLU A 91 24.77 -6.13 -2.46
C GLU A 91 23.45 -5.47 -2.86
N ILE A 92 23.55 -4.26 -3.45
CA ILE A 92 22.39 -3.45 -3.90
C ILE A 92 21.45 -4.24 -4.82
N GLY A 93 22.00 -4.91 -5.84
CA GLY A 93 21.20 -5.62 -6.83
C GLY A 93 20.42 -6.80 -6.25
N ARG A 94 21.02 -7.53 -5.31
CA ARG A 94 20.36 -8.65 -4.63
C ARG A 94 19.28 -8.18 -3.66
N ALA A 95 19.51 -7.07 -2.95
CA ALA A 95 18.53 -6.44 -2.09
C ALA A 95 17.28 -6.00 -2.86
N ALA A 96 17.48 -5.21 -3.93
CA ALA A 96 16.40 -4.76 -4.79
C ALA A 96 15.66 -5.93 -5.44
N GLY A 97 16.38 -6.92 -5.99
CA GLY A 97 15.78 -8.09 -6.63
C GLY A 97 14.94 -8.96 -5.68
N LEU A 98 15.36 -9.11 -4.41
CA LEU A 98 14.56 -9.82 -3.40
C LEU A 98 13.28 -9.06 -3.05
N VAL A 99 13.38 -7.76 -2.78
CA VAL A 99 12.21 -6.93 -2.47
C VAL A 99 11.22 -6.92 -3.64
N ASP A 100 11.72 -6.77 -4.87
CA ASP A 100 10.91 -6.80 -6.10
C ASP A 100 10.24 -8.16 -6.33
N SER A 101 10.96 -9.26 -6.07
CA SER A 101 10.40 -10.61 -6.17
C SER A 101 9.26 -10.83 -5.20
N PHE A 102 9.42 -10.41 -3.94
CA PHE A 102 8.35 -10.52 -2.94
C PHE A 102 7.17 -9.59 -3.24
N ASP A 103 7.41 -8.39 -3.79
CA ASP A 103 6.35 -7.48 -4.23
C ASP A 103 5.51 -8.11 -5.36
N HIS A 104 6.17 -8.66 -6.39
CA HIS A 104 5.49 -9.33 -7.49
C HIS A 104 4.76 -10.61 -7.06
N LEU A 105 5.35 -11.43 -6.19
CA LEU A 105 4.68 -12.60 -5.63
C LEU A 105 3.44 -12.21 -4.83
N GLY A 106 3.55 -11.18 -3.98
CA GLY A 106 2.44 -10.63 -3.22
C GLY A 106 1.34 -10.05 -4.12
N ALA A 107 1.71 -9.30 -5.16
CA ALA A 107 0.76 -8.75 -6.13
C ALA A 107 0.04 -9.84 -6.93
N CYS A 108 0.76 -10.90 -7.32
CA CYS A 108 0.18 -12.05 -8.02
C CYS A 108 -0.83 -12.79 -7.13
N LEU A 109 -0.42 -13.18 -5.92
CA LEU A 109 -1.29 -13.88 -4.97
C LEU A 109 -2.47 -13.00 -4.53
N GLY A 110 -2.21 -11.73 -4.23
CA GLY A 110 -3.23 -10.77 -3.82
C GLY A 110 -4.26 -10.53 -4.92
N GLY A 111 -3.83 -10.32 -6.16
CA GLY A 111 -4.71 -10.16 -7.31
C GLY A 111 -5.54 -11.41 -7.59
N PHE A 112 -4.89 -12.58 -7.57
CA PHE A 112 -5.56 -13.87 -7.76
C PHE A 112 -6.61 -14.12 -6.67
N LEU A 113 -6.22 -14.08 -5.39
CA LEU A 113 -7.11 -14.37 -4.26
C LEU A 113 -8.23 -13.33 -4.15
N THR A 114 -7.93 -12.05 -4.37
CA THR A 114 -8.94 -11.00 -4.28
C THR A 114 -9.98 -11.12 -5.39
N GLY A 115 -9.55 -11.32 -6.64
CA GLY A 115 -10.44 -11.40 -7.80
C GLY A 115 -11.24 -12.69 -7.88
N THR A 116 -10.67 -13.83 -7.47
CA THR A 116 -11.31 -15.15 -7.60
C THR A 116 -12.02 -15.64 -6.34
N LEU A 117 -11.58 -15.22 -5.15
CA LEU A 117 -12.09 -15.76 -3.89
C LEU A 117 -12.68 -14.67 -2.99
N LEU A 118 -11.91 -13.66 -2.58
CA LEU A 118 -12.36 -12.70 -1.56
C LEU A 118 -13.56 -11.88 -2.04
N VAL A 119 -13.47 -11.25 -3.22
CA VAL A 119 -14.57 -10.41 -3.71
C VAL A 119 -15.83 -11.23 -4.04
N PRO A 120 -15.75 -12.40 -4.71
CA PRO A 120 -16.93 -13.22 -4.95
C PRO A 120 -17.59 -13.81 -3.69
N VAL A 121 -16.81 -14.20 -2.68
CA VAL A 121 -17.33 -14.85 -1.46
C VAL A 121 -17.75 -13.85 -0.39
N LEU A 122 -16.91 -12.84 -0.14
CA LEU A 122 -17.11 -11.88 0.94
C LEU A 122 -17.78 -10.59 0.47
N GLY A 123 -17.70 -10.27 -0.82
CA GLY A 123 -18.05 -8.95 -1.35
C GLY A 123 -16.90 -7.95 -1.24
N THR A 124 -17.02 -6.82 -1.94
CA THR A 124 -15.96 -5.81 -2.04
C THR A 124 -15.62 -5.18 -0.69
N VAL A 125 -16.62 -4.80 0.11
CA VAL A 125 -16.42 -4.08 1.38
C VAL A 125 -15.70 -4.96 2.41
N GLN A 126 -16.17 -6.19 2.58
CA GLN A 126 -15.59 -7.16 3.51
C GLN A 126 -14.18 -7.56 3.07
N SER A 127 -13.94 -7.68 1.76
CA SER A 127 -12.59 -7.92 1.22
C SER A 127 -11.61 -6.80 1.57
N VAL A 128 -12.05 -5.54 1.49
CA VAL A 128 -11.23 -4.38 1.88
C VAL A 128 -10.90 -4.44 3.37
N TYR A 129 -11.87 -4.74 4.24
CA TYR A 129 -11.60 -4.87 5.68
C TYR A 129 -10.66 -6.04 5.99
N PHE A 130 -10.77 -7.16 5.28
CA PHE A 130 -9.86 -8.29 5.43
C PHE A 130 -8.43 -7.91 5.04
N ILE A 131 -8.25 -7.23 3.90
CA ILE A 131 -6.93 -6.74 3.46
C ILE A 131 -6.38 -5.69 4.44
N ALA A 132 -7.23 -4.79 4.95
CA ALA A 132 -6.86 -3.82 5.98
C ALA A 132 -6.37 -4.51 7.26
N LEU A 133 -7.01 -5.61 7.68
CA LEU A 133 -6.56 -6.40 8.83
C LEU A 133 -5.18 -7.03 8.58
N LEU A 134 -4.91 -7.53 7.38
CA LEU A 134 -3.59 -8.05 7.02
C LEU A 134 -2.51 -6.97 7.10
N ASN A 135 -2.80 -5.77 6.60
CA ASN A 135 -1.88 -4.63 6.72
C ASN A 135 -1.64 -4.27 8.19
N ALA A 136 -2.70 -4.16 9.00
CA ALA A 136 -2.58 -3.90 10.43
C ALA A 136 -1.70 -4.94 11.15
N GLY A 137 -1.80 -6.22 10.75
CA GLY A 137 -0.89 -7.28 11.21
C GLY A 137 0.57 -7.02 10.86
N GLY A 138 0.87 -6.56 9.64
CA GLY A 138 2.20 -6.16 9.22
C GLY A 138 2.76 -4.98 10.03
N ILE A 139 1.94 -3.96 10.29
CA ILE A 139 2.30 -2.83 11.15
C ILE A 139 2.62 -3.32 12.56
N PHE A 140 1.79 -4.19 13.13
CA PHE A 140 2.00 -4.75 14.45
C PHE A 140 3.34 -5.49 14.56
N LEU A 141 3.68 -6.31 13.56
CA LEU A 141 4.97 -7.02 13.52
C LEU A 141 6.17 -6.04 13.51
N TRP A 142 6.07 -4.95 12.76
CA TRP A 142 7.11 -3.91 12.74
C TRP A 142 7.23 -3.15 14.07
N ILE A 143 6.11 -2.83 14.73
CA ILE A 143 6.11 -2.19 16.05
C ILE A 143 6.78 -3.12 17.08
N VAL A 144 6.43 -4.41 17.08
CA VAL A 144 7.06 -5.40 17.97
C VAL A 144 8.57 -5.48 17.72
N ASN A 145 9.00 -5.47 16.45
CA ASN A 145 10.41 -5.47 16.09
C ASN A 145 11.16 -4.22 16.60
N LEU A 146 10.51 -3.05 16.60
CA LEU A 146 11.09 -1.82 17.16
C LEU A 146 11.24 -1.84 18.69
N ILE A 147 10.29 -2.46 19.40
CA ILE A 147 10.30 -2.55 20.87
C ILE A 147 11.28 -3.63 21.35
N PHE A 148 11.34 -4.75 20.64
CA PHE A 148 12.21 -5.88 20.94
C PHE A 148 13.19 -6.12 19.77
N PRO A 149 14.18 -5.22 19.57
CA PRO A 149 15.13 -5.36 18.49
C PRO A 149 15.93 -6.65 18.69
N ARG A 150 15.79 -7.60 17.76
CA ARG A 150 16.64 -8.79 17.74
C ARG A 150 18.05 -8.35 17.37
N LYS A 151 19.02 -8.59 18.28
CA LYS A 151 20.44 -8.61 17.94
C LYS A 151 20.67 -9.78 17.00
N TYR A 152 20.75 -9.53 15.70
CA TYR A 152 21.38 -10.42 14.75
C TYR A 152 22.73 -9.82 14.35
#